data_AF-A0A5A7S4Z8-F1
#
_entry.id   AF-A0A5A7S4Z8-F1
#
_cell.length_a   1.000
_cell.length_b   1.000
_cell.length_c   1.000
_cell.angle_alpha   90.00
_cell.angle_beta   90.00
_cell.angle_gamma   90.00
#
_symmetry.space_group_name_H-M   'P 1'
#
loop_
_entity.id
_entity.type
_entity.pdbx_description
1 polymer ?
#
loop_
_entity_poly.entity_id
_entity_poly.type
_entity_poly.pdbx_seq_one_letter_code
_entity_poly.pdbx_strand_id
1 'polypeptide(L)'
;MNDGGGFILRKGMYRMVLSRARRAVDDPDDIEQLQDYHEGISLFRMEPSVRLRLGNAILHSAESLRADVIAGRPTEEPVRGGAAEYLTELIDFMKSHLSAD
;
A
#
# COMPACT_ATOMS: atom_id res chain seq x y z
N MET A 1 20.08 0.32 17.58
CA MET A 1 19.71 1.58 16.91
C MET A 1 19.75 1.35 15.42
N ASN A 2 18.62 0.97 14.81
CA ASN A 2 18.50 0.82 13.36
C ASN A 2 17.12 1.28 12.87
N ASP A 3 16.50 2.22 13.60
CA ASP A 3 15.09 2.55 13.47
C ASP A 3 14.80 3.50 12.30
N GLY A 4 15.81 4.27 11.84
CA GLY A 4 15.67 5.19 10.71
C GLY A 4 15.59 4.49 9.35
N GLY A 5 16.34 3.41 9.16
CA GLY A 5 16.35 2.66 7.89
C GLY A 5 15.03 1.94 7.63
N GLY A 6 14.46 1.31 8.66
CA GLY A 6 13.16 0.66 8.59
C GLY A 6 12.02 1.64 8.35
N PHE A 7 12.02 2.79 9.03
CA PHE A 7 11.02 3.84 8.82
C PHE A 7 11.01 4.37 7.37
N ILE A 8 12.20 4.67 6.82
CA ILE A 8 12.33 5.16 5.44
C ILE A 8 11.87 4.11 4.43
N LEU A 9 12.23 2.84 4.64
CA LEU A 9 11.80 1.73 3.79
C LEU A 9 10.26 1.63 3.77
N ARG A 10 9.63 1.56 4.94
CA ARG A 10 8.17 1.43 5.06
C ARG A 10 7.45 2.59 4.40
N LYS A 11 7.90 3.82 4.65
CA LYS A 11 7.33 5.03 4.03
C LYS A 11 7.46 5.02 2.51
N GLY A 12 8.62 4.61 1.97
CA GLY A 12 8.84 4.51 0.53
C GLY A 12 7.93 3.47 -0.12
N MET A 13 7.87 2.26 0.45
CA MET A 13 7.00 1.20 -0.07
C MET A 13 5.53 1.61 -0.04
N TYR A 14 5.07 2.19 1.06
CA TYR A 14 3.70 2.66 1.20
C TYR A 14 3.35 3.75 0.17
N ARG A 15 4.24 4.72 -0.07
CA ARG A 15 4.05 5.75 -1.10
C ARG A 15 3.91 5.15 -2.51
N MET A 16 4.72 4.14 -2.83
CA MET A 16 4.62 3.46 -4.13
C MET A 16 3.31 2.67 -4.27
N VAL A 17 2.89 1.96 -3.22
CA VAL A 17 1.60 1.26 -3.19
C VAL A 17 0.45 2.25 -3.43
N LEU A 18 0.44 3.40 -2.75
CA LEU A 18 -0.60 4.41 -2.94
C LEU A 18 -0.58 5.06 -4.31
N SER A 19 0.63 5.30 -4.85
CA SER A 19 0.79 5.80 -6.22
C SER A 19 0.16 4.85 -7.24
N ARG A 20 0.36 3.53 -7.07
CA ARG A 20 -0.25 2.50 -7.92
C ARG A 20 -1.75 2.42 -7.72
N ALA A 21 -2.23 2.42 -6.48
CA ALA A 21 -3.65 2.35 -6.17
C ALA A 21 -4.41 3.52 -6.82
N ARG A 22 -3.86 4.74 -6.74
CA ARG A 22 -4.43 5.93 -7.38
C ARG A 22 -4.52 5.85 -8.90
N ARG A 23 -3.59 5.15 -9.54
CA ARG A 23 -3.60 4.94 -11.00
C ARG A 23 -4.56 3.84 -11.43
N ALA A 24 -4.98 2.99 -10.50
CA ALA A 24 -5.84 1.83 -10.74
C ALA A 24 -7.33 2.12 -10.46
N VAL A 25 -7.67 3.28 -9.90
CA VAL A 25 -9.04 3.72 -9.66
C VAL A 25 -9.41 4.82 -10.65
N ASP A 26 -10.64 4.78 -11.15
CA ASP A 26 -11.18 5.76 -12.11
C ASP A 26 -12.14 6.77 -11.45
N ASP A 27 -12.66 6.43 -10.26
CA ASP A 27 -13.61 7.28 -9.52
C ASP A 27 -12.86 8.49 -8.90
N PRO A 28 -13.23 9.73 -9.25
CA PRO A 28 -12.62 10.94 -8.69
C PRO A 28 -12.66 10.99 -7.15
N ASP A 29 -13.73 10.49 -6.53
CA ASP A 29 -13.88 10.48 -5.06
C ASP A 29 -12.88 9.49 -4.42
N ASP A 30 -12.63 8.37 -5.09
CA ASP A 30 -11.62 7.40 -4.63
C ASP A 30 -10.20 7.95 -4.80
N ILE A 31 -9.96 8.71 -5.88
CA ILE A 31 -8.68 9.39 -6.11
C ILE A 31 -8.42 10.44 -5.02
N GLU A 32 -9.43 11.23 -4.64
CA GLU A 32 -9.35 12.21 -3.55
C GLU A 32 -9.11 11.52 -2.21
N GLN A 33 -9.88 10.47 -1.89
CA GLN A 33 -9.69 9.73 -0.64
C GLN A 33 -8.32 9.06 -0.53
N LEU A 34 -7.76 8.54 -1.63
CA LEU A 34 -6.39 8.01 -1.63
C LEU A 34 -5.31 9.11 -1.51
N GLN A 35 -5.61 10.35 -1.90
CA GLN A 35 -4.72 11.50 -1.64
C GLN A 35 -4.72 11.86 -0.15
N ASP A 36 -5.89 11.96 0.46
CA ASP A 36 -6.05 12.26 1.89
C ASP A 36 -5.47 11.16 2.78
N TYR A 37 -5.53 9.91 2.32
CA TYR A 37 -4.94 8.76 3.00
C TYR A 37 -3.42 8.86 3.20
N HIS A 38 -2.72 9.72 2.45
CA HIS A 38 -1.30 9.98 2.62
C HIS A 38 -0.97 10.67 3.97
N GLU A 39 -1.95 11.28 4.65
CA GLU A 39 -1.73 12.17 5.80
C GLU A 39 -2.62 11.86 7.03
N GLY A 40 -2.66 10.60 7.47
CA GLY A 40 -3.00 10.28 8.87
C GLY A 40 -4.38 9.68 9.14
N ILE A 41 -5.13 9.33 8.10
CA ILE A 41 -6.35 8.52 8.26
C ILE A 41 -5.98 7.04 8.11
N SER A 42 -6.37 6.21 9.09
CA SER A 42 -6.25 4.75 8.96
C SER A 42 -7.37 4.22 8.07
N LEU A 43 -7.04 3.35 7.12
CA LEU A 43 -7.98 2.72 6.18
C LEU A 43 -9.11 2.03 6.95
N PHE A 44 -8.79 1.49 8.13
CA PHE A 44 -9.73 0.78 9.00
C PHE A 44 -10.68 1.70 9.77
N ARG A 45 -10.50 3.02 9.69
CA ARG A 45 -11.43 4.03 10.23
C ARG A 45 -12.43 4.54 9.19
N MET A 46 -12.29 4.14 7.92
CA MET A 46 -13.23 4.48 6.87
C MET A 46 -14.52 3.65 6.98
N GLU A 47 -15.60 4.17 6.39
CA GLU A 47 -16.86 3.44 6.20
C GLU A 47 -16.60 2.08 5.53
N PRO A 48 -17.30 0.99 5.91
CA PRO A 48 -16.99 -0.36 5.43
C PRO A 48 -16.96 -0.50 3.90
N SER A 49 -17.86 0.17 3.20
CA SER A 49 -17.92 0.14 1.72
C SER A 49 -16.72 0.82 1.07
N VAL A 50 -16.29 1.97 1.61
CA VAL A 50 -15.08 2.70 1.20
C VAL A 50 -13.84 1.89 1.54
N ARG A 51 -13.76 1.38 2.76
CA ARG A 51 -12.66 0.54 3.25
C ARG A 51 -12.45 -0.68 2.35
N LEU A 52 -13.54 -1.35 1.96
CA LEU A 52 -13.45 -2.51 1.08
C LEU A 52 -12.96 -2.11 -0.31
N ARG A 53 -13.54 -1.05 -0.90
CA ARG A 53 -13.19 -0.59 -2.25
C ARG A 53 -11.74 -0.10 -2.34
N LEU A 54 -11.36 0.85 -1.50
CA LEU A 54 -10.00 1.40 -1.47
C LEU A 54 -8.99 0.39 -0.94
N GLY A 55 -9.38 -0.41 0.05
CA GLY A 55 -8.54 -1.46 0.61
C GLY A 55 -8.16 -2.51 -0.43
N ASN A 56 -9.10 -2.90 -1.30
CA ASN A 56 -8.81 -3.81 -2.40
C ASN A 56 -7.86 -3.19 -3.43
N ALA A 57 -8.02 -1.91 -3.77
CA ALA A 57 -7.11 -1.22 -4.68
C ALA A 57 -5.68 -1.13 -4.12
N ILE A 58 -5.54 -0.82 -2.83
CA ILE A 58 -4.26 -0.79 -2.11
C ILE A 58 -3.66 -2.19 -2.02
N LEU A 59 -4.46 -3.22 -1.71
CA LEU A 59 -4.02 -4.61 -1.62
C LEU A 59 -3.46 -5.10 -2.96
N HIS A 60 -4.22 -4.92 -4.03
CA HIS A 60 -3.79 -5.29 -5.37
C HIS A 60 -2.50 -4.57 -5.78
N SER A 61 -2.38 -3.29 -5.42
CA SER A 61 -1.19 -2.49 -5.68
C SER A 61 0.04 -2.99 -4.88
N ALA A 62 -0.15 -3.44 -3.64
CA ALA A 62 0.90 -4.05 -2.84
C ALA A 62 1.35 -5.40 -3.41
N GLU A 63 0.40 -6.24 -3.87
CA GLU A 63 0.70 -7.51 -4.54
C GLU A 63 1.49 -7.30 -5.83
N SER A 64 1.06 -6.33 -6.66
CA SER A 64 1.75 -5.93 -7.89
C SER A 64 3.18 -5.44 -7.61
N LEU A 65 3.35 -4.53 -6.64
CA LEU A 65 4.67 -4.02 -6.27
C LEU A 65 5.57 -5.13 -5.74
N ARG A 66 5.05 -6.02 -4.91
CA ARG A 66 5.80 -7.19 -4.41
C ARG A 66 6.28 -8.08 -5.54
N ALA A 67 5.42 -8.34 -6.53
CA ALA A 67 5.78 -9.15 -7.69
C ALA A 67 6.92 -8.50 -8.50
N ASP A 68 6.86 -7.18 -8.72
CA ASP A 68 7.94 -6.45 -9.39
C ASP A 68 9.25 -6.48 -8.60
N VAL A 69 9.19 -6.29 -7.28
CA VAL A 69 10.37 -6.35 -6.39
C VAL A 69 11.02 -7.73 -6.44
N ILE A 70 10.24 -8.80 -6.32
CA ILE A 70 10.76 -10.19 -6.37
C ILE A 70 11.37 -10.50 -7.74
N ALA A 71 10.75 -10.01 -8.81
CA ALA A 71 11.23 -10.21 -10.18
C ALA A 71 12.42 -9.29 -10.55
N GLY A 72 12.86 -8.41 -9.64
CA GLY A 72 13.92 -7.43 -9.92
C GLY A 72 13.55 -6.40 -10.98
N ARG A 73 12.25 -6.14 -11.18
CA ARG A 73 11.76 -5.17 -12.18
C ARG A 73 11.91 -3.75 -11.66
N PRO A 74 12.03 -2.75 -12.55
CA PRO A 74 11.99 -1.35 -12.17
C PRO A 74 10.69 -1.02 -11.42
N THR A 75 10.83 -0.20 -10.38
CA THR A 75 9.73 0.34 -9.57
C THR A 75 9.83 1.87 -9.56
N GLU A 76 8.84 2.52 -8.99
CA GLU A 76 8.72 3.98 -8.97
C GLU A 76 9.86 4.67 -8.19
N GLU A 77 10.40 4.02 -7.16
CA GLU A 77 11.52 4.49 -6.35
C GLU A 77 12.53 3.35 -6.12
N PRO A 78 13.83 3.64 -5.91
CA PRO A 78 14.82 2.60 -5.63
C PRO A 78 14.45 1.74 -4.42
N VAL A 79 14.45 0.42 -4.63
CA VAL A 79 14.10 -0.56 -3.60
C VAL A 79 15.35 -1.03 -2.87
N ARG A 80 15.32 -0.97 -1.53
CA ARG A 80 16.38 -1.49 -0.65
C ARG A 80 16.03 -2.90 -0.16
N GLY A 81 17.02 -3.61 0.40
CA GLY A 81 16.79 -4.90 1.05
C GLY A 81 15.71 -4.82 2.14
N GLY A 82 14.88 -5.86 2.26
CA GLY A 82 13.75 -5.91 3.21
C GLY A 82 12.40 -5.49 2.62
N ALA A 83 12.35 -5.02 1.37
CA ALA A 83 11.11 -4.55 0.75
C ALA A 83 10.10 -5.66 0.47
N ALA A 84 10.57 -6.82 -0.02
CA ALA A 84 9.70 -7.95 -0.32
C ALA A 84 9.07 -8.51 0.96
N GLU A 85 9.84 -8.59 2.04
CA GLU A 85 9.39 -9.01 3.37
C GLU A 85 8.34 -8.05 3.92
N TYR A 86 8.64 -6.74 3.91
CA TYR A 86 7.68 -5.73 4.34
C TYR A 86 6.38 -5.76 3.54
N LEU A 87 6.46 -5.88 2.20
CA LEU A 87 5.27 -5.95 1.36
C LEU A 87 4.48 -7.24 1.64
N THR A 88 5.14 -8.35 1.95
CA THR A 88 4.48 -9.59 2.38
C THR A 88 3.71 -9.37 3.69
N GLU A 89 4.36 -8.79 4.71
CA GLU A 89 3.71 -8.47 5.99
C GLU A 89 2.51 -7.53 5.80
N LEU A 90 2.65 -6.51 4.96
CA LEU A 90 1.56 -5.58 4.64
C LEU A 90 0.39 -6.29 3.96
N ILE A 91 0.65 -7.15 2.98
CA ILE A 91 -0.38 -7.91 2.25
C ILE A 91 -1.14 -8.82 3.22
N ASP A 92 -0.43 -9.56 4.08
CA ASP A 92 -1.04 -10.47 5.05
C ASP A 92 -1.87 -9.72 6.10
N PHE A 93 -1.35 -8.59 6.58
CA PHE A 93 -2.10 -7.69 7.45
C PHE A 93 -3.37 -7.16 6.78
N MET A 94 -3.29 -6.72 5.52
CA MET A 94 -4.46 -6.24 4.80
C MET A 94 -5.50 -7.33 4.57
N LYS A 95 -5.09 -8.54 4.14
CA LYS A 95 -5.99 -9.67 3.92
C LYS A 95 -6.75 -10.06 5.19
N SER A 96 -6.06 -10.11 6.32
CA SER A 96 -6.67 -10.45 7.61
C SER A 96 -7.67 -9.40 8.11
N HIS A 97 -7.53 -8.13 7.73
CA HIS A 97 -8.37 -7.04 8.24
C HIS A 97 -9.40 -6.51 7.24
N LEU A 98 -9.25 -6.80 5.95
CA LEU A 98 -10.26 -6.50 4.92
C LEU A 98 -11.33 -7.60 4.81
N SER A 99 -11.01 -8.84 5.21
CA SER A 99 -11.94 -9.98 5.18
C SER A 99 -12.66 -10.19 6.52
N ALA A 100 -12.37 -9.37 7.53
CA ALA A 100 -13.03 -9.42 8.83
C ALA A 100 -14.33 -8.60 8.75
N ASP A 101 -15.42 -9.29 8.42
CA ASP A 101 -16.79 -8.85 8.67
C ASP A 101 -17.09 -8.84 10.18
#